data_AF-A0A936VQA0-F1
#
_entry.id   AF-A0A936VQA0-F1
#
_cell.length_a   1.000
_cell.length_b   1.000
_cell.length_c   1.000
_cell.angle_alpha   90.00
_cell.angle_beta   90.00
_cell.angle_gamma   90.00
#
_symmetry.space_group_name_H-M   'P 1'
#
loop_
_entity.id
_entity.type
_entity.pdbx_description
1 polymer ?
#
loop_
_entity_poly.entity_id
_entity_poly.type
_entity_poly.pdbx_seq_one_letter_code
_entity_poly.pdbx_strand_id
1 'polypeptide(L)'
;MSWLPLDPVLLRLGLYIKIDHGWMEHPFVRNVFTVSSPTEIAIIRKHGLTKLLYDPELSHADVVEAITNPTGPVREFEIDAETAQDAEADEASILKEKHRQIQSALDHRKAIEENFRSYTDSTNEVSVMMAMANAGQADMLRSAEKNPIIHDGRRRSGGGGYQPGLCGEPT
;
A
#
# COMPACT_ATOMS: atom_id res chain seq x y z
N MET A 1 -3.71 1.52 -25.33
CA MET A 1 -2.59 1.23 -24.42
C MET A 1 -1.68 0.17 -25.03
N SER A 2 -0.86 0.60 -25.97
CA SER A 2 0.14 -0.23 -26.63
C SER A 2 1.47 0.03 -25.94
N TRP A 3 1.93 -0.91 -25.11
CA TRP A 3 3.24 -0.82 -24.47
C TRP A 3 4.34 -1.09 -25.48
N LEU A 4 5.23 -0.12 -25.67
CA LEU A 4 6.40 -0.25 -26.55
C LEU A 4 7.68 -0.38 -25.72
N PRO A 5 8.67 -1.18 -26.14
CA PRO A 5 9.97 -1.24 -25.48
C PRO A 5 10.65 0.13 -25.51
N LEU A 6 11.17 0.55 -24.35
CA LEU A 6 11.96 1.76 -24.19
C LEU A 6 13.40 1.39 -23.84
N ASP A 7 14.36 1.92 -24.59
CA ASP A 7 15.77 1.88 -24.20
C ASP A 7 15.99 2.86 -23.03
N PRO A 8 16.61 2.42 -21.90
CA PRO A 8 16.96 3.31 -20.79
C PRO A 8 17.76 4.56 -21.16
N VAL A 9 18.54 4.53 -22.26
CA VAL A 9 19.29 5.69 -22.76
C VAL A 9 18.36 6.78 -23.30
N LEU A 10 17.18 6.39 -23.80
CA LEU A 10 16.16 7.29 -24.34
C LEU A 10 15.19 7.81 -23.26
N LEU A 11 15.38 7.42 -22.00
CA LEU A 11 14.53 7.85 -20.90
C LEU A 11 14.59 9.36 -20.69
N ARG A 12 13.42 10.00 -20.69
CA ARG A 12 13.24 11.45 -20.59
C ARG A 12 12.06 11.81 -19.70
N LEU A 13 12.09 13.03 -19.18
CA LEU A 13 10.95 13.63 -18.48
C LEU A 13 9.73 13.68 -19.41
N GLY A 14 8.55 13.43 -18.85
CA GLY A 14 7.28 13.43 -19.58
C GLY A 14 6.90 12.10 -20.23
N LEU A 15 7.77 11.07 -20.20
CA LEU A 15 7.41 9.72 -20.63
C LEU A 15 6.53 9.03 -19.59
N TYR A 16 5.47 8.38 -20.06
CA TYR A 16 4.68 7.46 -19.26
C TYR A 16 5.26 6.07 -19.39
N ILE A 17 5.92 5.59 -18.33
CA ILE A 17 6.69 4.36 -18.37
C ILE A 17 6.07 3.27 -17.50
N LYS A 18 6.41 2.04 -17.85
CA LYS A 18 6.21 0.84 -17.05
C LYS A 18 7.57 0.16 -16.86
N ILE A 19 7.90 -0.11 -15.60
CA ILE A 19 9.08 -0.88 -15.21
C ILE A 19 8.69 -2.36 -15.18
N ASP A 20 9.37 -3.18 -15.99
CA ASP A 20 9.18 -4.63 -16.06
C ASP A 20 10.28 -5.39 -15.29
N HIS A 21 10.56 -4.89 -14.08
CA HIS A 21 11.43 -5.48 -13.08
C HIS A 21 10.60 -5.89 -11.85
N GLY A 22 11.15 -6.75 -10.99
CA GLY A 22 10.49 -7.08 -9.72
C GLY A 22 10.36 -5.84 -8.83
N TRP A 23 9.25 -5.72 -8.08
CA TRP A 23 9.00 -4.61 -7.14
C TRP A 23 10.18 -4.37 -6.17
N MET A 24 10.91 -5.43 -5.80
CA MET A 24 12.03 -5.34 -4.88
C MET A 24 13.32 -4.78 -5.50
N GLU A 25 13.40 -4.68 -6.83
CA GLU A 25 14.58 -4.20 -7.56
C GLU A 25 14.58 -2.68 -7.75
N HIS A 26 13.50 -1.99 -7.38
CA HIS A 26 13.43 -0.54 -7.45
C HIS A 26 12.77 0.06 -6.21
N PRO A 27 13.12 1.31 -5.84
CA PRO A 27 12.55 1.95 -4.67
C PRO A 27 11.11 2.43 -4.91
N PHE A 28 10.70 2.68 -6.17
CA PHE A 28 9.37 3.22 -6.48
C PHE A 28 8.20 2.40 -5.93
N VAL A 29 7.17 3.10 -5.44
CA VAL A 29 5.93 2.52 -4.89
C VAL A 29 5.07 1.88 -5.98
N ARG A 30 5.15 2.40 -7.21
CA ARG A 30 4.40 1.91 -8.37
C ARG A 30 5.37 1.55 -9.48
N ASN A 31 5.01 0.56 -10.27
CA ASN A 31 5.74 0.15 -11.47
C ASN A 31 5.30 0.91 -12.74
N VAL A 32 4.22 1.70 -12.67
CA VAL A 32 3.70 2.50 -13.78
C VAL A 32 3.49 3.94 -13.30
N PHE A 33 4.14 4.89 -13.97
CA PHE A 33 4.06 6.31 -13.64
C PHE A 33 4.62 7.18 -14.78
N THR A 34 4.30 8.47 -14.75
CA THR A 34 4.93 9.49 -15.60
C THR A 34 6.22 9.95 -14.95
N VAL A 35 7.33 9.94 -15.70
CA VAL A 35 8.60 10.51 -15.24
C VAL A 35 8.44 12.03 -15.18
N SER A 36 8.42 12.57 -13.97
CA SER A 36 8.15 13.97 -13.66
C SER A 36 9.38 14.72 -13.14
N SER A 37 10.36 13.99 -12.58
CA SER A 37 11.57 14.58 -12.00
C SER A 37 12.86 13.97 -12.56
N PRO A 38 13.93 14.78 -12.75
CA PRO A 38 15.29 14.30 -13.07
C PRO A 38 15.77 13.21 -12.12
N THR A 39 15.37 13.33 -10.86
CA THR A 39 15.70 12.40 -9.78
C THR A 39 15.22 10.98 -10.06
N GLU A 40 14.02 10.84 -10.66
CA GLU A 40 13.46 9.53 -11.00
C GLU A 40 14.29 8.84 -12.08
N ILE A 41 14.79 9.59 -13.06
CA ILE A 41 15.72 9.09 -14.09
C ILE A 41 17.03 8.62 -13.44
N ALA A 42 17.56 9.41 -12.50
CA ALA A 42 18.79 9.06 -11.77
C ALA A 42 18.63 7.76 -10.98
N ILE A 43 17.51 7.59 -10.27
CA ILE A 43 17.20 6.37 -9.54
C ILE A 43 17.07 5.17 -10.50
N ILE A 44 16.35 5.30 -11.62
CA ILE A 44 16.19 4.22 -12.61
C ILE A 44 17.54 3.76 -13.16
N ARG A 45 18.45 4.70 -13.47
CA ARG A 45 19.80 4.41 -13.95
C ARG A 45 20.69 3.78 -12.87
N LYS A 46 20.63 4.30 -11.63
CA LYS A 46 21.39 3.78 -10.47
C LYS A 46 21.06 2.31 -10.18
N HIS A 47 19.78 1.94 -10.29
CA HIS A 47 19.30 0.57 -10.07
C HIS A 47 19.46 -0.35 -11.29
N GLY A 48 20.00 0.15 -12.42
CA GLY A 48 20.28 -0.67 -13.60
C GLY A 48 19.02 -1.26 -14.26
N LEU A 49 17.89 -0.55 -14.17
CA LEU A 49 16.62 -1.01 -14.73
C LEU A 49 16.66 -0.92 -16.26
N THR A 50 16.66 -2.07 -16.92
CA THR A 50 16.83 -2.19 -18.38
C THR A 50 15.56 -2.55 -19.12
N LYS A 51 14.62 -3.22 -18.45
CA LYS A 51 13.34 -3.61 -19.02
C LYS A 51 12.30 -2.53 -18.78
N LEU A 52 12.36 -1.50 -19.62
CA LEU A 52 11.41 -0.40 -19.59
C LEU A 52 10.45 -0.50 -20.78
N LEU A 53 9.19 -0.17 -20.53
CA LEU A 53 8.15 -0.02 -21.53
C LEU A 53 7.60 1.40 -21.42
N TYR A 54 7.09 1.96 -22.51
CA TYR A 54 6.39 3.25 -22.49
C TYR A 54 5.09 3.19 -23.28
N ASP A 55 4.15 4.09 -22.95
CA ASP A 55 2.91 4.27 -23.70
C ASP A 55 2.95 5.62 -24.44
N PRO A 56 3.00 5.63 -25.78
CA PRO A 56 3.00 6.86 -26.58
C PRO A 56 1.75 7.73 -26.39
N GLU A 57 0.58 7.13 -26.09
CA GLU A 57 -0.69 7.86 -25.99
C GLU A 57 -0.77 8.67 -24.69
N LEU A 58 -0.09 8.22 -23.64
CA LEU A 58 -0.07 8.86 -22.32
C LEU A 58 1.20 9.68 -22.06
N SER A 59 2.20 9.53 -22.93
CA SER A 59 3.44 10.30 -22.87
C SER A 59 3.28 11.67 -23.52
N HIS A 60 4.16 12.61 -23.16
CA HIS A 60 4.20 13.92 -23.80
C HIS A 60 4.60 13.80 -25.27
N ALA A 61 3.81 14.38 -26.19
CA ALA A 61 4.00 14.26 -27.63
C ALA A 61 5.41 14.67 -28.09
N ASP A 62 5.91 15.81 -27.60
CA ASP A 62 7.25 16.33 -27.92
C ASP A 62 8.35 15.32 -27.55
N VAL A 63 8.15 14.57 -26.47
CA VAL A 63 9.11 13.59 -25.98
C VAL A 63 9.03 12.31 -26.79
N VAL A 64 7.83 11.88 -27.16
CA VAL A 64 7.61 10.73 -28.05
C VAL A 64 8.23 11.00 -29.43
N GLU A 65 8.05 12.20 -29.98
CA GLU A 65 8.70 12.60 -31.23
C GLU A 65 10.22 12.58 -31.10
N ALA A 66 10.77 13.07 -29.99
CA ALA A 66 12.21 13.09 -29.76
C ALA A 66 12.85 11.68 -29.67
N ILE A 67 12.14 10.68 -29.14
CA ILE A 67 12.66 9.30 -29.05
C ILE A 67 12.38 8.46 -30.31
N THR A 68 11.41 8.87 -31.14
CA THR A 68 11.04 8.16 -32.38
C THR A 68 11.72 8.73 -33.62
N ASN A 69 12.25 9.96 -33.56
CA ASN A 69 12.90 10.61 -34.69
C ASN A 69 14.43 10.44 -34.67
N PRO A 70 15.04 9.67 -35.61
CA PRO A 70 16.47 9.33 -35.58
C PRO A 70 17.42 10.46 -36.03
N THR A 71 16.91 11.64 -36.36
CA THR A 71 17.71 12.74 -36.97
C THR A 71 18.18 13.80 -35.97
N GLY A 72 17.67 13.81 -34.74
CA GLY A 72 18.15 14.71 -33.68
C GLY A 72 19.35 14.11 -32.94
N PRO A 73 20.34 14.92 -32.50
CA PRO A 73 21.30 14.43 -31.52
C PRO A 73 20.53 13.99 -30.26
N VAL A 74 20.60 12.71 -29.95
CA VAL A 74 20.11 12.17 -28.67
C VAL A 74 21.03 12.74 -27.59
N ARG A 75 20.73 13.96 -27.12
CA ARG A 75 21.41 14.50 -25.95
C ARG A 75 20.92 13.68 -24.76
N GLU A 76 21.80 12.84 -24.25
CA GLU A 76 21.57 12.11 -23.01
C GLU A 76 21.27 13.12 -21.90
N PHE A 77 20.29 12.80 -21.06
CA PHE A 77 20.00 13.62 -19.89
C PHE A 77 21.19 13.47 -18.92
N GLU A 78 22.00 14.53 -18.79
CA GLU A 78 23.14 14.56 -17.88
C GLU A 78 22.63 14.78 -16.45
N ILE A 79 23.00 13.88 -15.55
CA ILE A 79 22.70 13.99 -14.12
C ILE A 79 23.89 14.70 -13.48
N ASP A 80 23.67 15.91 -12.99
CA ASP A 80 24.69 16.64 -12.23
C ASP A 80 24.80 16.11 -10.79
N ALA A 81 25.84 16.56 -10.08
CA ALA A 81 26.12 16.11 -8.72
C ALA A 81 25.03 16.50 -7.72
N GLU A 82 24.34 17.62 -7.94
CA GLU A 82 23.24 18.10 -7.10
C GLU A 82 22.02 17.20 -7.24
N THR A 83 21.62 16.91 -8.47
CA THR A 83 20.53 15.96 -8.80
C THR A 83 20.82 14.56 -8.25
N ALA A 84 22.08 14.12 -8.27
CA ALA A 84 22.47 12.84 -7.68
C ALA A 84 22.33 12.82 -6.15
N GLN A 85 22.62 13.93 -5.47
CA GLN A 85 22.40 14.05 -4.02
C GLN A 85 20.92 14.09 -3.66
N ASP A 86 20.12 14.85 -4.41
CA ASP A 86 18.67 14.89 -4.25
C ASP A 86 18.05 13.50 -4.51
N ALA A 87 18.61 12.74 -5.45
CA ALA A 87 18.22 11.34 -5.69
C ALA A 87 18.45 10.42 -4.50
N GLU A 88 19.54 10.58 -3.78
CA GLU A 88 19.78 9.81 -2.57
C GLU A 88 18.77 10.16 -1.47
N ALA A 89 18.47 11.45 -1.30
CA ALA A 89 17.51 11.93 -0.31
C ALA A 89 16.07 11.46 -0.61
N ASP A 90 15.67 11.54 -1.89
CA ASP A 90 14.38 11.07 -2.36
C ASP A 90 14.28 9.55 -2.26
N GLU A 91 15.32 8.81 -2.65
CA GLU A 91 15.38 7.35 -2.52
C GLU A 91 15.21 6.93 -1.05
N ALA A 92 15.93 7.56 -0.12
CA ALA A 92 15.82 7.25 1.30
C ALA A 92 14.39 7.50 1.83
N SER A 93 13.75 8.58 1.37
CA SER A 93 12.37 8.93 1.73
C SER A 93 11.36 7.92 1.17
N ILE A 94 11.50 7.53 -0.10
CA ILE A 94 10.67 6.53 -0.77
C ILE A 94 10.81 5.16 -0.10
N LEU A 95 12.05 4.74 0.20
CA LEU A 95 12.31 3.48 0.88
C LEU A 95 11.66 3.47 2.27
N LYS A 96 11.78 4.53 3.06
CA LYS A 96 11.13 4.64 4.37
C LYS A 96 9.62 4.48 4.26
N GLU A 97 9.01 5.10 3.26
CA GLU A 97 7.58 4.97 2.99
C GLU A 97 7.18 3.55 2.59
N LYS A 98 7.96 2.90 1.71
CA LYS A 98 7.76 1.49 1.31
C LYS A 98 7.84 0.55 2.52
N HIS A 99 8.82 0.75 3.41
CA HIS A 99 8.93 -0.03 4.66
C HIS A 99 7.71 0.18 5.56
N ARG A 100 7.20 1.42 5.68
CA ARG A 100 5.99 1.72 6.46
C ARG A 100 4.77 0.98 5.92
N GLN A 101 4.60 0.95 4.59
CA GLN A 101 3.48 0.25 3.95
C GLN A 101 3.57 -1.27 4.14
N ILE A 102 4.77 -1.85 3.99
CA ILE A 102 5.02 -3.28 4.26
C ILE A 102 4.68 -3.60 5.72
N GLN A 103 5.13 -2.77 6.67
CA GLN A 103 4.85 -2.99 8.09
C GLN A 103 3.35 -2.94 8.39
N SER A 104 2.64 -1.96 7.85
CA SER A 104 1.19 -1.86 8.01
C SER A 104 0.48 -3.09 7.44
N ALA A 105 0.88 -3.59 6.27
CA ALA A 105 0.30 -4.80 5.68
C ALA A 105 0.55 -6.06 6.56
N LEU A 106 1.74 -6.18 7.15
CA LEU A 106 2.06 -7.26 8.09
C LEU A 106 1.20 -7.18 9.36
N ASP A 107 1.04 -5.99 9.92
CA ASP A 107 0.21 -5.75 11.11
C ASP A 107 -1.26 -6.07 10.82
N HIS A 108 -1.77 -5.69 9.64
CA HIS A 108 -3.11 -6.05 9.19
C HIS A 108 -3.29 -7.57 9.07
N ARG A 109 -2.32 -8.28 8.48
CA ARG A 109 -2.37 -9.75 8.37
C ARG A 109 -2.42 -10.40 9.75
N LYS A 110 -1.59 -9.92 10.68
CA LYS A 110 -1.57 -10.42 12.07
C LYS A 110 -2.91 -10.17 12.76
N ALA A 111 -3.51 -9.00 12.58
CA ALA A 111 -4.81 -8.68 13.17
C ALA A 111 -5.93 -9.59 12.62
N ILE A 112 -5.90 -9.95 11.33
CA ILE A 112 -6.85 -10.91 10.74
C ILE A 112 -6.69 -12.30 11.37
N GLU A 113 -5.45 -12.77 11.54
CA GLU A 113 -5.17 -14.07 12.14
C GLU A 113 -5.63 -14.14 13.60
N GLU A 114 -5.37 -13.09 14.39
CA GLU A 114 -5.83 -12.99 15.79
C GLU A 114 -7.36 -12.96 15.89
N ASN A 115 -8.04 -12.21 15.01
CA ASN A 115 -9.51 -12.19 14.95
C ASN A 115 -10.08 -13.56 14.59
N PHE A 116 -9.51 -14.24 13.59
CA PHE A 116 -9.95 -15.56 13.18
C PHE A 116 -9.80 -16.60 14.29
N ARG A 117 -8.67 -16.56 15.02
CA ARG A 117 -8.44 -17.42 16.18
C ARG A 117 -9.49 -17.17 17.28
N SER A 118 -9.70 -15.91 17.66
CA SER A 118 -10.70 -15.55 18.68
C SER A 118 -12.11 -16.01 18.30
N TYR A 119 -12.50 -15.87 17.03
CA TYR A 119 -13.78 -16.34 16.53
C TYR A 119 -13.91 -17.87 16.61
N THR A 120 -12.86 -18.58 16.23
CA THR A 120 -12.82 -20.06 16.29
C THR A 120 -12.93 -20.55 17.72
N ASP A 121 -12.20 -19.92 18.65
CA ASP A 121 -12.25 -20.27 20.08
C ASP A 121 -13.66 -20.05 20.64
N SER A 122 -14.27 -18.89 20.40
CA SER A 122 -15.64 -18.61 20.86
C SER A 122 -16.70 -19.53 20.26
N THR A 123 -16.57 -19.91 18.98
CA THR A 123 -17.51 -20.85 18.34
C THR A 123 -17.36 -22.27 18.89
N ASN A 124 -16.13 -22.70 19.17
CA ASN A 124 -15.86 -23.96 19.85
C ASN A 124 -16.46 -23.98 21.27
N GLU A 125 -16.31 -22.89 22.04
CA GLU A 125 -16.92 -22.76 23.37
C GLU A 125 -18.44 -22.88 23.33
N VAL A 126 -19.10 -22.19 22.40
CA VAL A 126 -20.56 -22.29 22.22
C VAL A 126 -20.97 -23.71 21.80
N SER A 127 -20.22 -24.35 20.91
CA SER A 127 -20.47 -25.74 20.49
C SER A 127 -20.40 -26.71 21.67
N VAL A 128 -19.36 -26.58 22.50
CA VAL A 128 -19.18 -27.38 23.71
C VAL A 128 -20.31 -27.14 24.71
N MET A 129 -20.66 -25.87 24.95
CA MET A 129 -21.77 -25.49 25.82
C MET A 129 -23.10 -26.09 25.35
N MET A 130 -23.38 -26.04 24.04
CA MET A 130 -24.59 -26.61 23.44
C MET A 130 -24.62 -28.14 23.57
N ALA A 131 -23.47 -28.81 23.38
CA ALA A 131 -23.35 -30.26 23.56
C ALA A 131 -23.61 -30.68 25.02
N MET A 132 -23.06 -29.94 25.99
CA MET A 132 -23.28 -30.17 27.42
C MET A 132 -24.75 -29.97 27.82
N ALA A 133 -25.41 -28.94 27.30
CA ALA A 133 -26.83 -28.69 27.53
C ALA A 133 -27.70 -29.86 27.00
N ASN A 134 -27.42 -30.31 25.77
CA ASN A 134 -28.13 -31.45 25.16
C ASN A 134 -27.91 -32.76 25.92
N ALA A 135 -26.76 -32.95 26.56
CA ALA A 135 -26.45 -34.13 27.38
C ALA A 135 -27.13 -34.12 28.77
N GLY A 136 -27.97 -33.13 29.07
CA GLY A 136 -28.64 -33.00 30.37
C GLY A 136 -27.74 -32.53 31.51
N GLN A 137 -26.54 -32.02 31.21
CA GLN A 137 -25.58 -31.48 32.19
C GLN A 137 -25.74 -29.96 32.42
N ALA A 138 -26.97 -29.45 32.31
CA ALA A 138 -27.26 -28.02 32.34
C ALA A 138 -26.83 -27.31 33.65
N ASP A 139 -26.80 -28.03 34.77
CA ASP A 139 -26.37 -27.48 36.07
C ASP A 139 -24.86 -27.17 36.14
N MET A 140 -24.03 -27.79 35.28
CA MET A 140 -22.59 -27.48 35.20
C MET A 140 -22.28 -26.21 34.40
N LEU A 141 -23.19 -25.76 33.52
CA LEU A 141 -23.01 -24.55 32.71
C LEU A 141 -23.05 -23.26 33.56
N ARG A 142 -23.85 -23.24 34.63
CA ARG A 142 -23.94 -22.09 35.57
C ARG A 142 -22.67 -21.88 36.40
N SER A 143 -21.82 -22.91 36.52
CA SER A 143 -20.57 -22.84 37.27
C SER A 143 -19.39 -22.34 36.42
N ALA A 144 -19.47 -22.50 35.09
CA ALA A 144 -18.46 -22.03 34.13
C ALA A 144 -18.53 -20.51 33.84
N GLU A 145 -19.67 -19.88 34.11
CA GLU A 145 -19.91 -18.43 33.97
C GLU A 145 -19.02 -17.57 34.89
N LYS A 146 -18.28 -18.18 35.82
CA LYS A 146 -17.34 -17.51 36.73
C LYS A 146 -15.92 -17.30 36.18
N ASN A 147 -15.63 -17.53 34.90
CA ASN A 147 -14.29 -17.31 34.35
C ASN A 147 -14.13 -15.89 33.75
N PRO A 148 -13.36 -14.99 34.38
CA PRO A 148 -13.28 -13.58 34.00
C PRO A 148 -12.19 -13.38 32.92
N ILE A 149 -12.44 -13.75 31.67
CA ILE A 149 -11.52 -13.43 30.55
C ILE A 149 -12.15 -12.44 29.55
N ILE A 150 -13.40 -12.03 29.77
CA ILE A 150 -14.08 -11.03 28.92
C ILE A 150 -14.18 -9.69 29.65
N HIS A 151 -13.05 -9.06 29.97
CA HIS A 151 -12.99 -7.65 30.35
C HIS A 151 -11.68 -7.01 29.88
N ASP A 152 -11.45 -6.92 28.56
CA ASP A 152 -10.61 -5.85 28.02
C ASP A 152 -11.23 -5.26 26.75
N GLY A 153 -12.43 -4.71 26.92
CA GLY A 153 -12.97 -3.70 26.02
C GLY A 153 -12.24 -2.38 26.29
N ARG A 154 -11.06 -2.21 25.68
CA ARG A 154 -10.24 -0.99 25.71
C ARG A 154 -11.11 0.23 25.42
N ARG A 155 -11.48 0.99 26.47
CA ARG A 155 -12.13 2.31 26.37
C ARG A 155 -11.23 3.25 25.57
N ARG A 156 -11.60 3.58 24.33
CA ARG A 156 -11.18 4.85 23.71
C ARG A 156 -12.11 5.95 24.19
N SER A 157 -11.63 6.70 25.17
CA SER A 157 -12.12 8.03 25.52
C SER A 157 -11.91 8.97 24.32
N GLY A 158 -12.94 9.72 23.92
CA GLY A 158 -12.81 10.75 22.88
C GLY A 158 -14.13 11.32 22.36
N GLY A 159 -14.77 12.19 23.16
CA GLY A 159 -15.38 13.46 22.74
C GLY A 159 -16.60 13.48 21.79
N GLY A 160 -17.71 14.07 22.26
CA GLY A 160 -18.72 14.68 21.38
C GLY A 160 -20.15 14.50 21.86
N GLY A 161 -20.57 15.24 22.90
CA GLY A 161 -21.98 15.30 23.29
C GLY A 161 -22.80 16.11 22.28
N TYR A 162 -23.89 15.53 21.79
CA TYR A 162 -24.96 16.25 21.10
C TYR A 162 -26.30 15.73 21.61
N GLN A 163 -27.05 16.58 22.32
CA GLN A 163 -28.42 16.31 22.77
C GLN A 163 -29.41 16.86 21.73
N PRO A 164 -30.29 16.04 21.12
CA PRO A 164 -31.44 16.56 20.41
C PRO A 164 -32.60 16.80 21.39
N GLY A 165 -33.11 18.04 21.38
CA GLY A 165 -34.23 18.50 22.17
C GLY A 165 -35.56 17.84 21.82
N LEU A 166 -36.41 17.74 22.83
CA LEU A 166 -37.77 17.23 22.79
C LEU A 166 -38.68 18.21 22.04
N CYS A 167 -39.20 17.81 20.87
CA CYS A 167 -40.33 18.49 20.24
C CYS A 167 -41.63 17.98 20.86
N GLY A 168 -42.37 18.86 21.54
CA GLY A 168 -43.71 18.62 22.03
C GLY A 168 -44.74 18.62 20.89
N GLU A 169 -45.74 17.75 21.02
CA GLU A 169 -46.90 17.65 20.14
C GLU A 169 -47.89 18.82 20.37
N PRO A 170 -48.58 19.32 19.34
CA PRO A 170 -49.57 20.38 19.48
C PRO A 170 -50.98 19.85 19.76
N THR A 171 -51.70 20.57 20.64
CA THR A 171 -53.18 20.69 20.64
C THR A 171 -53.54 22.14 20.43
#